data_AF-A0A1Z4NB90-F1
#
_entry.id   AF-A0A1Z4NB90-F1
#
_cell.length_a   1.000
_cell.length_b   1.000
_cell.length_c   1.000
_cell.angle_alpha   90.00
_cell.angle_beta   90.00
_cell.angle_gamma   90.00
#
_symmetry.space_group_name_H-M   'P 1'
#
loop_
_entity.id
_entity.type
_entity.pdbx_description
1 polymer ?
#
loop_
_entity_poly.entity_id
_entity_poly.type
_entity_poly.pdbx_seq_one_letter_code
_entity_poly.pdbx_strand_id
1 'polypeptide(L)'
;MLIQGNCVVEQPLTREQVAKNLQPQVTMRQLQKYLDLASLYLPEFADFRNEENGGLNGHIKLTNWHIPTLQLIRTSVLIKGLKKTAIELANYPEKFTGV
;
A
#
# COMPACT_ATOMS: atom_id res chain seq x y z
N MET A 1 3.09 25.04 -24.25
CA MET A 1 2.46 24.43 -23.07
C MET A 1 3.54 23.58 -22.42
N LEU A 2 4.19 24.08 -21.38
CA LEU A 2 5.27 23.35 -20.69
C LEU A 2 4.60 22.35 -19.74
N ILE A 3 4.76 21.05 -20.02
CA ILE A 3 4.39 20.00 -19.08
C ILE A 3 5.36 20.15 -17.89
N GLN A 4 4.87 20.75 -16.80
CA GLN A 4 5.58 20.76 -15.53
C GLN A 4 5.46 19.36 -14.92
N GLY A 5 6.31 18.43 -15.36
CA GLY A 5 6.48 17.14 -14.71
C GLY A 5 7.30 17.33 -13.43
N ASN A 6 6.65 17.30 -12.26
CA ASN A 6 7.38 17.07 -11.01
C ASN A 6 7.85 15.61 -11.03
N CYS A 7 9.09 15.38 -11.47
CA CYS A 7 9.76 14.10 -11.28
C CYS A 7 10.01 13.91 -9.78
N VAL A 8 9.04 13.30 -9.09
CA VAL A 8 9.22 12.91 -7.70
C VAL A 8 10.21 11.75 -7.68
N VAL A 9 11.43 12.01 -7.23
CA VAL A 9 12.45 10.97 -7.09
C VAL A 9 11.94 9.90 -6.13
N GLU A 10 12.13 8.64 -6.51
CA GLU A 10 11.85 7.49 -5.65
C GLU A 10 12.70 7.60 -4.38
N GLN A 11 12.03 7.76 -3.24
CA GLN A 11 12.67 7.85 -1.93
C GLN A 11 12.34 6.59 -1.13
N PRO A 12 13.34 5.77 -0.77
CA PRO A 12 13.12 4.62 0.08
C PRO A 12 12.70 5.09 1.47
N LEU A 13 11.67 4.45 2.02
CA LEU A 13 11.10 4.73 3.32
C LEU A 13 11.15 3.48 4.19
N THR A 14 11.40 3.68 5.48
CA THR A 14 11.17 2.62 6.46
C THR A 14 9.67 2.38 6.63
N ARG A 15 9.33 1.21 7.16
CA ARG A 15 7.93 0.86 7.41
C ARG A 15 7.30 1.78 8.45
N GLU A 16 8.06 2.18 9.47
CA GLU A 16 7.61 3.15 10.47
C GLU A 16 7.33 4.52 9.83
N GLN A 17 8.16 4.94 8.87
CA GLN A 17 7.93 6.18 8.12
C GLN A 17 6.66 6.07 7.28
N VAL A 18 6.44 4.97 6.57
CA VAL A 18 5.20 4.75 5.81
C VAL A 18 3.97 4.73 6.72
N ALA A 19 4.03 4.02 7.85
CA ALA A 19 2.93 3.95 8.81
C ALA A 19 2.56 5.33 9.38
N LYS A 20 3.57 6.20 9.59
CA LYS A 20 3.41 7.60 10.01
C LYS A 20 2.88 8.51 8.89
N ASN A 21 3.26 8.25 7.64
CA ASN A 21 2.85 9.06 6.50
C ASN A 21 1.40 8.80 6.06
N LEU A 22 0.85 7.63 6.40
CA LEU A 22 -0.57 7.34 6.18
C LEU A 22 -1.45 8.21 7.10
N GLN A 23 -2.60 8.65 6.61
CA GLN A 23 -3.47 9.58 7.33
C GLN A 23 -4.91 9.06 7.48
N PRO A 24 -5.46 9.02 8.71
CA PRO A 24 -4.75 9.01 9.99
C PRO A 24 -3.63 7.96 10.09
N GLN A 25 -2.62 8.25 10.92
CA GLN A 25 -1.50 7.35 11.21
C GLN A 25 -1.98 5.95 11.58
N VAL A 26 -1.22 4.93 11.15
CA VAL A 26 -1.57 3.53 11.36
C VAL A 26 -0.50 2.81 12.17
N THR A 27 -0.89 1.73 12.84
CA THR A 27 0.06 0.84 13.52
C THR A 27 0.79 -0.05 12.51
N MET A 28 1.94 -0.61 12.89
CA MET A 28 2.68 -1.58 12.08
C MET A 28 1.82 -2.80 11.69
N ARG A 29 0.96 -3.27 12.59
CA ARG A 29 0.02 -4.37 12.31
C ARG A 29 -1.02 -4.01 11.26
N GLN A 30 -1.51 -2.76 11.26
CA GLN A 30 -2.43 -2.27 10.23
C GLN A 30 -1.70 -2.09 8.89
N LEU A 31 -0.48 -1.55 8.90
CA LEU A 31 0.35 -1.45 7.72
C LEU A 31 0.57 -2.82 7.08
N GLN A 32 0.91 -3.84 7.86
CA GLN A 32 1.06 -5.21 7.36
C GLN A 32 -0.22 -5.70 6.67
N LYS A 33 -1.39 -5.51 7.29
CA LYS A 33 -2.68 -5.87 6.67
C LYS A 33 -2.94 -5.11 5.38
N TYR A 34 -2.52 -3.86 5.26
CA TYR A 34 -2.70 -3.08 4.04
C TYR A 34 -1.75 -3.51 2.93
N LEU A 35 -0.52 -3.93 3.28
CA LEU A 35 0.40 -4.57 2.33
C LEU A 35 -0.17 -5.91 1.85
N ASP A 36 -0.74 -6.72 2.76
CA ASP A 36 -1.41 -7.98 2.40
C ASP A 36 -2.63 -7.76 1.50
N LEU A 37 -3.35 -6.66 1.68
CA LEU A 37 -4.46 -6.30 0.80
C LEU A 37 -3.95 -5.77 -0.55
N ALA A 38 -2.87 -5.00 -0.55
CA ALA A 38 -2.26 -4.46 -1.76
C ALA A 38 -1.71 -5.58 -2.66
N SER A 39 -1.17 -6.65 -2.09
CA SER A 39 -0.65 -7.79 -2.86
C SER A 39 -1.72 -8.60 -3.59
N LEU A 40 -2.99 -8.50 -3.19
CA LEU A 40 -4.12 -9.06 -3.94
C LEU A 40 -4.40 -8.31 -5.25
N TYR A 41 -3.85 -7.10 -5.38
CA TYR A 41 -4.14 -6.17 -6.45
C TYR A 41 -2.90 -5.90 -7.32
N LEU A 42 -1.76 -5.57 -6.70
CA LEU A 42 -0.52 -5.24 -7.39
C LEU A 42 0.55 -6.32 -7.09
N PRO A 43 1.04 -7.03 -8.13
CA PRO A 43 2.04 -8.09 -7.94
C PRO A 43 3.31 -7.61 -7.23
N GLU A 44 3.73 -6.36 -7.47
CA GLU A 44 4.89 -5.76 -6.77
C GLU A 44 4.74 -5.76 -5.25
N PHE A 45 3.50 -5.77 -4.74
CA PHE A 45 3.26 -5.81 -3.30
C PHE A 45 3.39 -7.21 -2.70
N ALA A 46 3.35 -8.27 -3.52
CA ALA A 46 3.58 -9.63 -3.05
C ALA A 46 4.99 -9.80 -2.49
N ASP A 47 5.98 -9.11 -3.07
CA ASP A 47 7.38 -9.18 -2.66
C ASP A 47 7.61 -8.64 -1.23
N PHE A 48 6.72 -7.75 -0.72
CA PHE A 48 6.81 -7.25 0.66
C PHE A 48 6.49 -8.31 1.71
N ARG A 49 5.99 -9.49 1.30
CA ARG A 49 5.72 -10.61 2.18
C ARG A 49 6.84 -11.65 2.10
N ASN A 50 7.23 -12.17 3.25
CA ASN A 50 8.11 -13.32 3.31
C ASN A 50 7.24 -14.59 3.23
N GLU A 51 7.44 -15.41 2.20
CA GLU A 51 6.67 -16.62 1.96
C GLU A 51 6.87 -17.69 3.05
N GLU A 52 8.05 -17.75 3.67
CA GLU A 52 8.41 -18.79 4.65
C GLU A 52 7.70 -18.60 5.99
N ASN A 53 7.53 -17.35 6.44
CA ASN A 53 6.96 -17.06 7.77
C ASN A 53 5.68 -16.21 7.71
N GLY A 54 5.21 -15.85 6.52
CA GLY A 54 4.04 -15.01 6.30
C GLY A 54 4.17 -13.57 6.83
N GLY A 55 5.36 -13.20 7.32
CA GLY A 55 5.72 -11.89 7.83
C GLY A 55 6.15 -10.93 6.73
N LEU A 56 6.75 -9.80 7.12
CA LEU A 56 7.22 -8.79 6.17
C LEU A 56 8.64 -9.11 5.67
N ASN A 57 8.87 -9.02 4.36
CA ASN A 57 10.16 -9.22 3.73
C ASN A 57 11.09 -8.01 3.97
N GLY A 58 12.08 -8.15 4.85
CA GLY A 58 13.01 -7.08 5.22
C GLY A 58 13.85 -6.52 4.06
N HIS A 59 13.97 -7.25 2.94
CA HIS A 59 14.84 -6.89 1.82
C HIS A 59 14.21 -5.94 0.81
N ILE A 60 12.87 -5.90 0.73
CA ILE A 60 12.15 -5.00 -0.18
C ILE A 60 11.89 -3.67 0.52
N LYS A 61 12.25 -2.57 -0.15
CA LYS A 61 12.08 -1.21 0.37
C LYS A 61 10.73 -0.65 -0.06
N LEU A 62 9.99 -0.10 0.89
CA LEU A 62 8.86 0.77 0.55
C LEU A 62 9.40 2.11 0.06
N THR A 63 8.62 2.82 -0.74
CA THR A 63 8.97 4.12 -1.28
C THR A 63 7.79 5.06 -1.15
N ASN A 64 8.04 6.35 -1.36
CA ASN A 64 6.98 7.35 -1.47
C ASN A 64 5.92 7.01 -2.53
N TRP A 65 6.25 6.23 -3.57
CA TRP A 65 5.31 5.82 -4.62
C TRP A 65 4.25 4.83 -4.13
N HIS A 66 4.52 4.06 -3.07
CA HIS A 66 3.55 3.12 -2.50
C HIS A 66 2.52 3.81 -1.59
N ILE A 67 2.78 5.03 -1.12
CA ILE A 67 1.92 5.72 -0.15
C ILE A 67 0.50 5.96 -0.68
N PRO A 68 0.28 6.47 -1.90
CA PRO A 68 -1.07 6.72 -2.41
C PRO A 68 -1.93 5.46 -2.45
N THR A 69 -1.40 4.34 -2.95
CA THR A 69 -2.09 3.05 -2.98
C THR A 69 -2.45 2.58 -1.58
N LEU A 70 -1.49 2.62 -0.65
CA LEU A 70 -1.73 2.25 0.75
C LEU A 70 -2.76 3.18 1.42
N GLN A 71 -2.78 4.46 1.06
CA GLN A 71 -3.76 5.44 1.54
C GLN A 71 -5.16 5.13 1.03
N LEU A 72 -5.31 4.74 -0.25
CA LEU A 72 -6.60 4.34 -0.83
C LEU A 72 -7.14 3.08 -0.15
N ILE A 73 -6.30 2.06 0.03
CA ILE A 73 -6.66 0.82 0.73
C ILE A 73 -7.07 1.14 2.17
N ARG A 74 -6.30 1.96 2.88
CA ARG A 74 -6.61 2.38 4.25
C ARG A 74 -7.96 3.08 4.34
N THR A 75 -8.21 4.08 3.49
CA THR A 75 -9.49 4.81 3.45
C THR A 75 -10.64 3.86 3.16
N SER A 76 -10.45 2.94 2.21
CA SER A 76 -11.41 1.88 1.94
C SER A 76 -11.70 1.02 3.17
N VAL A 77 -10.67 0.50 3.84
CA VAL A 77 -10.85 -0.31 5.06
C VAL A 77 -11.57 0.48 6.15
N LEU A 78 -11.29 1.78 6.29
CA LEU A 78 -11.97 2.64 7.27
C LEU A 78 -13.47 2.79 6.96
N ILE A 79 -13.86 2.93 5.69
CA ILE A 79 -15.25 3.17 5.27
C ILE A 79 -16.08 1.87 5.29
N LYS A 80 -15.57 0.79 4.69
CA LYS A 80 -16.35 -0.44 4.43
C LYS A 80 -15.88 -1.67 5.21
N GLY A 81 -14.76 -1.57 5.92
CA GLY A 81 -14.16 -2.68 6.66
C GLY A 81 -13.25 -3.56 5.80
N LEU A 82 -12.46 -4.39 6.49
CA LEU A 82 -11.38 -5.18 5.88
C LEU A 82 -11.90 -6.23 4.88
N LYS A 83 -12.92 -7.00 5.26
CA LYS A 83 -13.46 -8.08 4.43
C LYS A 83 -14.04 -7.57 3.10
N LYS A 84 -14.84 -6.50 3.15
CA LYS A 84 -15.42 -5.90 1.94
C LYS A 84 -14.33 -5.30 1.04
N THR A 85 -13.31 -4.67 1.63
CA THR A 85 -12.18 -4.13 0.88
C THR A 85 -11.39 -5.23 0.18
N ALA A 86 -11.14 -6.37 0.84
CA ALA A 86 -10.46 -7.51 0.22
C ALA A 86 -11.25 -8.07 -0.97
N ILE A 87 -12.58 -8.21 -0.82
CA ILE A 87 -13.46 -8.68 -1.91
C ILE A 87 -13.42 -7.69 -3.09
N GLU A 88 -13.48 -6.39 -2.83
CA GLU A 88 -13.41 -5.41 -3.91
C GLU A 88 -12.05 -5.36 -4.59
N LEU A 89 -10.94 -5.45 -3.84
CA LEU A 89 -9.60 -5.50 -4.43
C LEU A 89 -9.40 -6.73 -5.33
N ALA A 90 -9.94 -7.88 -4.92
CA ALA A 90 -9.82 -9.12 -5.69
C ALA A 90 -10.69 -9.15 -6.96
N ASN A 91 -11.86 -8.48 -6.95
CA ASN A 91 -12.83 -8.55 -8.05
C ASN A 91 -12.90 -7.28 -8.91
N TYR A 92 -12.54 -6.12 -8.36
CA TYR A 92 -12.64 -4.80 -8.98
C TYR A 92 -11.37 -3.95 -8.71
N PRO A 93 -10.18 -4.45 -9.08
CA PRO A 93 -8.91 -3.77 -8.81
C PRO A 93 -8.81 -2.37 -9.44
N GLU A 94 -9.52 -2.11 -10.54
CA GLU A 94 -9.59 -0.82 -11.25
C GLU A 94 -10.14 0.33 -10.39
N LYS A 95 -10.82 0.02 -9.28
CA LYS A 95 -11.29 1.04 -8.34
C LYS A 95 -10.16 1.60 -7.45
N PHE A 96 -8.97 1.00 -7.51
CA PHE A 96 -7.80 1.31 -6.70
C PHE A 96 -6.58 1.74 -7.53
N THR A 97 -6.69 1.74 -8.86
CA THR A 97 -5.79 2.46 -9.77
C THR A 97 -6.19 3.93 -9.72
N GLY A 98 -5.50 4.74 -8.92
CA GLY A 98 -5.69 6.21 -8.92
C GLY A 98 -5.12 6.89 -10.17
N VAL A 99 -5.39 6.34 -11.36
CA VAL A 99 -5.00 6.82 -12.70
C VAL A 99 -6.13 6.50 -13.67
#